data_AF-A0A1I7TP28-F1
#
_entry.id   AF-A0A1I7TP28-F1
#
_cell.length_a   1.000
_cell.length_b   1.000
_cell.length_c   1.000
_cell.angle_alpha   90.00
_cell.angle_beta   90.00
_cell.angle_gamma   90.00
#
_symmetry.space_group_name_H-M   'P 1'
#
loop_
_entity.id
_entity.type
_entity.pdbx_description
1 polymer ?
#
loop_
_entity_poly.entity_id
_entity_poly.type
_entity_poly.pdbx_seq_one_letter_code
_entity_poly.pdbx_strand_id
1 'polypeptide(L)'
;MKFQETYTPFADPMRNVEWRNQAGAQTDCLLQYKEVAEFVAFFDIDDILIPRLSHNYHQEFSNHFNAYPSYHSIFYNKRDVSVEKISNVTDFSFRKMFSTMKIQEEEGYGKSIVNPLKYNSTWIHHSFQLPRDKMLKIYNTEIIHIKDIMDIELNQTVPFNLPLNFGTKSDFLIREMDLKTLDMDFQSSYGDSQYRETALKMIDHNYYSPIVFNCYNESFYQPYFVEKKGFRDICPNADNCELPQRDDIKCIHSDAEYVSGPEMFPLTFHYAINPFWSEDIGCYQ
;
A
#
# COMPACT_ATOMS: atom_id res chain seq x y z
N MET A 1 19.47 -10.60 -8.74
CA MET A 1 19.95 -10.70 -10.14
C MET A 1 18.89 -11.46 -10.92
N LYS A 2 18.11 -10.82 -11.81
CA LYS A 2 17.36 -11.58 -12.82
C LYS A 2 18.40 -12.21 -13.75
N PHE A 3 18.37 -13.53 -13.86
CA PHE A 3 19.40 -14.28 -14.56
C PHE A 3 19.44 -13.83 -16.04
N GLN A 4 20.62 -13.39 -16.50
CA GLN A 4 20.83 -12.89 -17.88
C GLN A 4 20.48 -13.91 -18.96
N GLU A 5 20.49 -15.21 -18.64
CA GLU A 5 20.02 -16.28 -19.50
C GLU A 5 19.09 -17.21 -18.69
N THR A 6 17.84 -17.36 -19.13
CA THR A 6 16.84 -18.24 -18.48
C THR A 6 16.86 -19.68 -19.02
N TYR A 7 17.92 -20.10 -19.71
CA TYR A 7 18.05 -21.48 -20.19
C TYR A 7 18.59 -22.41 -19.08
N THR A 8 17.76 -22.65 -18.05
CA THR A 8 17.80 -23.75 -17.04
C THR A 8 19.04 -23.86 -16.12
N PRO A 9 18.96 -24.29 -14.84
CA PRO A 9 17.81 -24.88 -14.12
C PRO A 9 17.20 -23.97 -13.02
N PHE A 10 17.66 -22.73 -12.85
CA PHE A 10 17.19 -21.86 -11.77
C PHE A 10 15.95 -21.08 -12.21
N ALA A 11 14.82 -21.36 -11.56
CA ALA A 11 13.61 -20.56 -11.71
C ALA A 11 13.89 -19.17 -11.11
N ASP A 12 13.59 -18.10 -11.85
CA ASP A 12 13.43 -16.78 -11.23
C ASP A 12 12.25 -16.89 -10.25
N PRO A 13 12.50 -16.86 -8.93
CA PRO A 13 11.42 -17.00 -7.96
C PRO A 13 10.46 -15.83 -8.08
N MET A 14 10.92 -14.63 -8.46
CA MET A 14 10.11 -13.40 -8.52
C MET A 14 9.08 -13.45 -9.65
N ARG A 15 9.43 -14.05 -10.79
CA ARG A 15 8.55 -14.20 -11.95
C ARG A 15 7.28 -15.01 -11.65
N ASN A 16 7.32 -15.88 -10.65
CA ASN A 16 6.21 -16.74 -10.26
C ASN A 16 5.56 -16.30 -8.95
N VAL A 17 5.85 -15.10 -8.45
CA VAL A 17 5.13 -14.55 -7.30
C VAL A 17 3.96 -13.71 -7.75
N GLU A 18 2.81 -13.96 -7.15
CA GLU A 18 1.60 -13.19 -7.34
C GLU A 18 1.69 -11.79 -6.71
N TRP A 19 1.07 -10.79 -7.35
CA TRP A 19 0.90 -9.43 -6.83
C TRP A 19 2.18 -8.82 -6.23
N ARG A 20 3.33 -8.97 -6.91
CA ARG A 20 4.63 -8.46 -6.47
C ARG A 20 5.01 -8.91 -5.05
N ASN A 21 4.60 -10.11 -4.66
CA ASN A 21 4.85 -10.70 -3.35
C ASN A 21 4.23 -9.94 -2.16
N GLN A 22 3.13 -9.21 -2.37
CA GLN A 22 2.47 -8.48 -1.28
C GLN A 22 2.02 -9.42 -0.14
N ALA A 23 1.48 -10.60 -0.47
CA ALA A 23 1.08 -11.60 0.52
C ALA A 23 2.28 -12.16 1.31
N GLY A 24 3.41 -12.41 0.63
CA GLY A 24 4.64 -12.86 1.28
C GLY A 24 5.23 -11.79 2.20
N ALA A 25 5.27 -10.53 1.77
CA ALA A 25 5.73 -9.42 2.60
C ALA A 25 4.88 -9.24 3.88
N GLN A 26 3.55 -9.34 3.76
CA GLN A 26 2.66 -9.32 4.93
C GLN A 26 2.87 -10.53 5.84
N THR A 27 3.14 -11.71 5.27
CA THR A 27 3.43 -12.93 6.04
C THR A 27 4.73 -12.79 6.82
N ASP A 28 5.78 -12.31 6.17
CA ASP A 28 7.08 -12.05 6.79
C ASP A 28 6.95 -11.03 7.93
N CYS A 29 6.24 -9.91 7.70
CA CYS A 29 5.92 -8.94 8.76
C CYS A 29 5.20 -9.61 9.95
N LEU A 30 4.16 -10.42 9.70
CA LEU A 30 3.45 -11.12 10.78
C LEU A 30 4.37 -12.05 11.58
N LEU A 31 5.28 -12.76 10.91
CA LEU A 31 6.19 -13.71 11.54
C LEU A 31 7.27 -12.99 12.35
N GLN A 32 7.87 -11.94 11.81
CA GLN A 32 8.90 -11.15 12.50
C GLN A 32 8.35 -10.47 13.75
N TYR A 33 7.13 -9.95 13.68
CA TYR A 33 6.51 -9.20 14.78
C TYR A 33 5.59 -10.05 15.68
N LYS A 34 5.55 -11.37 15.44
CA LYS A 34 4.60 -12.31 16.04
C LYS A 34 4.51 -12.23 17.56
N GLU A 35 5.66 -12.10 18.22
CA GLU A 35 5.81 -12.17 19.67
C GLU A 35 6.25 -10.85 20.30
N VAL A 36 6.42 -9.80 19.50
CA VAL A 36 6.98 -8.51 19.96
C VAL A 36 6.07 -7.31 19.74
N ALA A 37 5.08 -7.42 18.84
CA ALA A 37 4.09 -6.37 18.62
C ALA A 37 2.77 -6.69 19.33
N GLU A 38 2.09 -5.65 19.84
CA GLU A 38 0.73 -5.81 20.38
C GLU A 38 -0.31 -5.94 19.26
N PHE A 39 -0.11 -5.20 18.17
CA PHE A 39 -0.94 -5.23 16.97
C PHE A 39 -0.07 -5.12 15.72
N VAL A 40 -0.51 -5.75 14.63
CA VAL A 40 0.08 -5.57 13.29
C VAL A 40 -1.03 -5.10 12.35
N ALA A 41 -0.80 -3.98 11.66
CA ALA A 41 -1.72 -3.43 10.66
C ALA A 41 -1.15 -3.64 9.25
N PHE A 42 -1.93 -4.23 8.36
CA PHE A 42 -1.54 -4.50 6.97
C PHE A 42 -2.13 -3.45 6.03
N PHE A 43 -1.59 -2.23 6.06
CA PHE A 43 -2.02 -1.12 5.20
C PHE A 43 -1.14 -0.99 3.96
N ASP A 44 -1.74 -0.54 2.86
CA ASP A 44 -0.98 -0.09 1.70
C ASP A 44 -0.43 1.33 1.97
N ILE A 45 0.59 1.76 1.21
CA ILE A 45 1.23 3.06 1.43
C ILE A 45 0.31 4.26 1.16
N ASP A 46 -0.77 4.03 0.44
CA ASP A 46 -1.82 4.98 0.05
C ASP A 46 -3.09 4.82 0.90
N ASP A 47 -3.04 3.99 1.95
CA ASP A 47 -4.11 3.79 2.92
C ASP A 47 -3.89 4.65 4.17
N ILE A 48 -4.94 5.34 4.61
CA ILE A 48 -4.95 6.17 5.82
C ILE A 48 -6.15 5.75 6.68
N LEU A 49 -5.88 5.28 7.90
CA LEU A 49 -6.92 5.11 8.91
C LEU A 49 -6.97 6.36 9.79
N ILE A 50 -8.17 6.92 10.04
CA ILE A 50 -8.32 8.02 11.00
C ILE A 50 -9.07 7.50 12.22
N PRO A 51 -8.42 7.36 13.40
CA PRO A 51 -9.07 6.90 14.62
C PRO A 51 -10.30 7.73 14.97
N ARG A 52 -11.36 7.06 15.43
CA ARG A 52 -12.64 7.70 15.79
C ARG A 52 -12.98 7.58 17.27
N LEU A 53 -12.47 6.54 17.95
CA LEU A 53 -12.71 6.29 19.37
C LEU A 53 -11.57 6.79 20.25
N SER A 54 -10.47 7.24 19.65
CA SER A 54 -9.24 7.60 20.37
C SER A 54 -8.39 8.62 19.60
N HIS A 55 -7.24 8.98 20.19
CA HIS A 55 -6.30 9.93 19.60
C HIS A 55 -5.08 9.28 18.93
N ASN A 56 -4.97 7.94 18.95
CA ASN A 56 -3.87 7.22 18.33
C ASN A 56 -4.27 5.77 17.99
N TYR A 57 -3.53 5.14 17.07
CA TYR A 57 -3.85 3.78 16.61
C TYR A 57 -3.82 2.73 17.71
N HIS A 58 -2.84 2.82 18.62
CA HIS A 58 -2.69 1.85 19.70
C HIS A 58 -3.97 1.80 20.56
N GLN A 59 -4.43 2.95 21.05
CA GLN A 59 -5.64 3.05 21.84
C GLN A 59 -6.90 2.67 21.06
N GLU A 60 -6.99 3.03 19.77
CA GLU A 60 -8.11 2.62 18.90
C GLU A 60 -8.22 1.09 18.85
N PHE A 61 -7.10 0.41 18.59
CA PHE A 61 -7.07 -1.05 18.46
C PHE A 61 -7.26 -1.73 19.81
N SER A 62 -6.62 -1.23 20.88
CA SER A 62 -6.81 -1.74 22.23
C SER A 62 -8.27 -1.62 22.67
N ASN A 63 -8.97 -0.53 22.36
CA ASN A 63 -10.39 -0.38 22.69
C ASN A 63 -11.24 -1.49 22.07
N HIS A 64 -11.03 -1.81 20.79
CA HIS A 64 -11.74 -2.89 20.10
C HIS A 64 -11.39 -4.27 20.67
N PHE A 65 -10.11 -4.59 20.82
CA PHE A 65 -9.68 -5.91 21.31
C PHE A 65 -9.98 -6.15 22.80
N ASN A 66 -9.97 -5.10 23.63
CA ASN A 66 -10.34 -5.22 25.06
C ASN A 66 -11.84 -5.39 25.25
N ALA A 67 -12.65 -4.68 24.45
CA ALA A 67 -14.11 -4.85 24.47
C ALA A 67 -14.51 -6.25 23.99
N TYR A 68 -13.76 -6.82 23.04
CA TYR A 68 -14.08 -8.11 22.43
C TYR A 68 -12.85 -9.03 22.32
N PRO A 69 -12.38 -9.62 23.44
CA PRO A 69 -11.13 -10.39 23.48
C PRO A 69 -11.13 -11.68 22.65
N SER A 70 -12.30 -12.15 22.21
CA SER A 70 -12.46 -13.37 21.41
C SER A 70 -12.11 -13.18 19.94
N TYR A 71 -12.04 -11.94 19.44
CA TYR A 71 -11.61 -11.65 18.08
C TYR A 71 -10.08 -11.70 17.95
N HIS A 72 -9.64 -12.10 16.76
CA HIS A 72 -8.22 -12.24 16.41
C HIS A 72 -7.78 -11.12 15.47
N SER A 73 -8.72 -10.55 14.71
CA SER A 73 -8.51 -9.39 13.86
C SER A 73 -9.67 -8.41 13.91
N ILE A 74 -9.36 -7.17 13.54
CA ILE A 74 -10.28 -6.09 13.23
C ILE A 74 -10.21 -5.86 11.72
N PHE A 75 -11.34 -5.68 11.07
CA PHE A 75 -11.44 -5.40 9.65
C PHE A 75 -12.14 -4.07 9.42
N TYR A 76 -11.46 -3.14 8.74
CA TYR A 76 -12.03 -1.88 8.30
C TYR A 76 -12.28 -1.95 6.80
N ASN A 77 -13.46 -1.51 6.36
CA ASN A 77 -13.72 -1.28 4.94
C ASN A 77 -12.81 -0.18 4.39
N LYS A 78 -12.63 -0.17 3.07
CA LYS A 78 -11.82 0.82 2.37
C LYS A 78 -12.72 1.74 1.54
N ARG A 79 -12.43 3.02 1.57
CA ARG A 79 -13.14 4.08 0.86
C ARG A 79 -12.18 4.79 -0.07
N ASP A 80 -12.45 4.68 -1.36
CA ASP A 80 -11.61 5.33 -2.36
C ASP A 80 -11.85 6.85 -2.34
N VAL A 81 -10.77 7.62 -2.44
CA VAL A 81 -10.83 9.07 -2.57
C VAL A 81 -9.97 9.55 -3.74
N SER A 82 -10.39 10.69 -4.30
CA SER A 82 -9.59 11.43 -5.28
C SER A 82 -9.14 12.77 -4.71
N VAL A 83 -7.94 13.21 -5.07
CA VAL A 83 -7.35 14.49 -4.64
C VAL A 83 -6.80 15.24 -5.84
N GLU A 84 -6.73 16.58 -5.78
CA GLU A 84 -6.13 17.39 -6.83
C GLU A 84 -4.59 17.26 -6.84
N LYS A 85 -3.98 17.32 -8.03
CA LYS A 85 -2.54 17.22 -8.20
C LYS A 85 -1.82 18.46 -7.66
N ILE A 86 -0.68 18.23 -7.03
CA ILE A 86 0.24 19.26 -6.58
C ILE A 86 1.49 19.20 -7.48
N SER A 87 1.70 20.23 -8.29
CA SER A 87 2.79 20.27 -9.28
C SER A 87 4.15 20.62 -8.64
N ASN A 88 4.16 21.35 -7.54
CA ASN A 88 5.38 21.73 -6.84
C ASN A 88 5.28 21.36 -5.36
N VAL A 89 6.31 20.68 -4.85
CA VAL A 89 6.39 20.28 -3.44
C VAL A 89 6.33 21.48 -2.49
N THR A 90 6.75 22.68 -2.91
CA THR A 90 6.62 23.91 -2.11
C THR A 90 5.17 24.29 -1.83
N ASP A 91 4.25 23.88 -2.71
CA ASP A 91 2.82 24.17 -2.58
C ASP A 91 2.07 23.10 -1.78
N PHE A 92 2.75 22.01 -1.39
CA PHE A 92 2.16 20.90 -0.68
C PHE A 92 1.61 21.33 0.68
N SER A 93 0.37 20.93 0.95
CA SER A 93 -0.31 21.12 2.23
C SER A 93 -1.38 20.05 2.39
N PHE A 94 -1.37 19.36 3.52
CA PHE A 94 -2.41 18.43 3.93
C PHE A 94 -3.75 19.14 4.04
N ARG A 95 -3.80 20.37 4.57
CA ARG A 95 -5.05 21.15 4.63
C ARG A 95 -5.65 21.35 3.25
N LYS A 96 -4.84 21.74 2.26
CA LYS A 96 -5.33 21.94 0.89
C LYS A 96 -5.73 20.61 0.24
N MET A 97 -4.89 19.58 0.34
CA MET A 97 -5.16 18.25 -0.21
C MET A 97 -6.50 17.70 0.30
N PHE A 98 -6.70 17.69 1.63
CA PHE A 98 -7.96 17.23 2.24
C PHE A 98 -9.16 18.11 1.90
N SER A 99 -8.97 19.42 1.66
CA SER A 99 -10.08 20.30 1.26
C SER A 99 -10.60 20.04 -0.15
N THR A 100 -9.74 19.48 -1.02
CA THR A 100 -10.10 19.11 -2.40
C THR A 100 -10.45 17.64 -2.56
N MET A 101 -10.33 16.87 -1.47
CA MET A 101 -10.63 15.45 -1.45
C MET A 101 -12.09 15.20 -1.82
N LYS A 102 -12.32 14.32 -2.80
CA LYS A 102 -13.65 13.81 -3.15
C LYS A 102 -13.73 12.35 -2.77
N ILE A 103 -14.67 12.04 -1.90
CA ILE A 103 -14.95 10.70 -1.41
C ILE A 103 -15.84 9.99 -2.42
N GLN A 104 -15.43 8.81 -2.88
CA GLN A 104 -16.19 8.00 -3.84
C GLN A 104 -17.26 7.17 -3.14
N GLU A 105 -18.38 6.91 -3.83
CA GLU A 105 -19.47 6.09 -3.28
C GLU A 105 -19.12 4.60 -3.20
N GLU A 106 -18.18 4.13 -4.00
CA GLU A 106 -17.76 2.73 -4.05
C GLU A 106 -16.87 2.36 -2.86
N GLU A 107 -17.09 1.15 -2.31
CA GLU A 107 -16.24 0.56 -1.28
C GLU A 107 -15.23 -0.40 -1.93
N GLY A 108 -13.96 -0.22 -1.59
CA GLY A 108 -12.90 -1.16 -1.91
C GLY A 108 -12.82 -2.32 -0.91
N TYR A 109 -12.01 -3.33 -1.25
CA TYR A 109 -11.67 -4.37 -0.29
C TYR A 109 -10.84 -3.79 0.86
N GLY A 110 -11.38 -3.94 2.07
CA GLY A 110 -10.78 -3.47 3.31
C GLY A 110 -9.46 -4.14 3.71
N LYS A 111 -8.93 -3.72 4.85
CA LYS A 111 -7.69 -4.23 5.44
C LYS A 111 -7.88 -4.70 6.89
N SER A 112 -6.97 -5.55 7.33
CA SER A 112 -6.99 -6.15 8.66
C SER A 112 -5.93 -5.57 9.58
N ILE A 113 -6.32 -5.36 10.84
CA ILE A 113 -5.42 -5.17 11.96
C ILE A 113 -5.55 -6.41 12.83
N VAL A 114 -4.43 -7.00 13.24
CA VAL A 114 -4.44 -8.32 13.88
C VAL A 114 -3.77 -8.27 15.24
N ASN A 115 -4.29 -9.07 16.16
CA ASN A 115 -3.53 -9.46 17.35
C ASN A 115 -2.58 -10.59 16.92
N PRO A 116 -1.27 -10.34 16.84
CA PRO A 116 -0.34 -11.28 16.25
C PRO A 116 -0.32 -12.60 17.02
N LEU A 117 -0.50 -12.62 18.35
CA LEU A 117 -0.53 -13.87 19.14
C LEU A 117 -1.71 -14.79 18.79
N LYS A 118 -2.81 -14.25 18.23
CA LYS A 118 -4.03 -15.01 17.89
C LYS A 118 -4.20 -15.26 16.38
N TYR A 119 -3.33 -14.70 15.54
CA TYR A 119 -3.50 -14.65 14.09
C TYR A 119 -2.36 -15.40 13.36
N ASN A 120 -2.64 -16.58 12.80
CA ASN A 120 -1.61 -17.52 12.28
C ASN A 120 -1.50 -17.59 10.75
N SER A 121 -2.23 -16.75 10.04
CA SER A 121 -2.26 -16.75 8.57
C SER A 121 -2.64 -15.37 8.11
N THR A 122 -2.09 -14.88 7.00
CA THR A 122 -2.45 -13.58 6.42
C THR A 122 -2.68 -13.70 4.92
N TRP A 123 -3.23 -12.65 4.33
CA TRP A 123 -3.38 -12.45 2.89
C TRP A 123 -3.55 -10.96 2.61
N ILE A 124 -3.45 -10.54 1.34
CA ILE A 124 -3.42 -9.14 0.87
C ILE A 124 -4.46 -8.22 1.55
N HIS A 125 -5.65 -8.75 1.85
CA HIS A 125 -6.74 -8.02 2.53
C HIS A 125 -7.03 -8.58 3.93
N HIS A 126 -7.26 -9.89 4.01
CA HIS A 126 -7.48 -10.66 5.24
C HIS A 126 -7.30 -12.15 4.97
N SER A 127 -6.90 -12.92 5.97
CA SER A 127 -6.79 -14.38 5.84
C SER A 127 -8.12 -15.06 5.57
N PHE A 128 -8.14 -15.92 4.54
CA PHE A 128 -9.25 -16.84 4.26
C PHE A 128 -9.33 -18.03 5.23
N GLN A 129 -8.27 -18.28 6.02
CA GLN A 129 -8.22 -19.35 7.02
C GLN A 129 -8.75 -18.88 8.38
N LEU A 130 -8.92 -17.57 8.59
CA LEU A 130 -9.52 -17.06 9.81
C LEU A 130 -11.05 -17.25 9.75
N PRO A 131 -11.67 -17.92 10.75
CA PRO A 131 -13.13 -17.98 10.85
C PRO A 131 -13.75 -16.58 10.93
N ARG A 132 -14.88 -16.36 10.23
CA ARG A 132 -15.53 -15.03 10.17
C ARG A 132 -15.96 -14.51 11.55
N ASP A 133 -16.32 -15.38 12.47
CA ASP A 133 -16.67 -15.03 13.86
C ASP A 133 -15.46 -14.61 14.71
N LYS A 134 -14.24 -14.75 14.17
CA LYS A 134 -12.98 -14.27 14.75
C LYS A 134 -12.48 -12.97 14.14
N MET A 135 -13.23 -12.39 13.20
CA MET A 135 -12.96 -11.08 12.61
C MET A 135 -14.02 -10.06 13.04
N LEU A 136 -13.59 -9.01 13.74
CA LEU A 136 -14.45 -7.88 14.11
C LEU A 136 -14.53 -6.89 12.96
N LYS A 137 -15.68 -6.80 12.29
CA LYS A 137 -15.88 -5.78 11.24
C LYS A 137 -16.33 -4.44 11.85
N ILE A 138 -15.60 -3.37 11.52
CA ILE A 138 -15.93 -1.99 11.90
C ILE A 138 -16.68 -1.31 10.76
N TYR A 139 -17.84 -0.75 11.07
CA TYR A 139 -18.74 -0.14 10.07
C TYR A 139 -18.79 1.38 10.13
N ASN A 140 -18.43 1.99 11.27
CA ASN A 140 -18.50 3.44 11.49
C ASN A 140 -17.17 4.15 11.22
N THR A 141 -16.15 3.42 10.77
CA THR A 141 -14.82 3.92 10.43
C THR A 141 -14.34 3.16 9.22
N GLU A 142 -13.79 3.88 8.26
CA GLU A 142 -13.26 3.34 7.00
C GLU A 142 -11.81 3.79 6.83
N ILE A 143 -11.02 2.96 6.16
CA ILE A 143 -9.70 3.33 5.66
C ILE A 143 -9.90 4.19 4.43
N ILE A 144 -9.28 5.37 4.40
CA ILE A 144 -9.22 6.24 3.23
C ILE A 144 -8.13 5.71 2.31
N HIS A 145 -8.46 5.42 1.06
CA HIS A 145 -7.51 4.97 0.06
C HIS A 145 -7.37 6.03 -1.01
N ILE A 146 -6.18 6.64 -1.12
CA ILE A 146 -5.89 7.66 -2.11
C ILE A 146 -5.69 6.97 -3.47
N LYS A 147 -6.78 6.81 -4.20
CA LYS A 147 -6.81 6.06 -5.47
C LYS A 147 -6.41 6.92 -6.66
N ASP A 148 -6.99 8.11 -6.74
CA ASP A 148 -6.86 8.96 -7.92
C ASP A 148 -6.25 10.32 -7.54
N ILE A 149 -5.13 10.64 -8.19
CA ILE A 149 -4.59 12.00 -8.21
C ILE A 149 -5.08 12.63 -9.51
N MET A 150 -6.03 13.56 -9.39
CA MET A 150 -6.66 14.21 -10.53
C MET A 150 -5.64 15.07 -11.27
N ASP A 151 -5.59 14.98 -12.60
CA ASP A 151 -4.74 15.84 -13.47
C ASP A 151 -5.34 17.25 -13.62
N ILE A 152 -5.74 17.83 -12.49
CA ILE A 152 -6.18 19.21 -12.33
C ILE A 152 -5.28 19.79 -11.25
N GLU A 153 -4.58 20.87 -11.58
CA GLU A 153 -3.73 21.55 -10.61
C GLU A 153 -4.57 22.10 -9.47
N LEU A 154 -4.07 21.88 -8.25
CA LEU A 154 -4.66 22.36 -7.02
C LEU A 154 -4.97 23.86 -7.11
N ASN A 155 -6.26 24.22 -7.09
CA ASN A 155 -6.65 25.62 -7.11
C ASN A 155 -6.40 26.27 -5.74
N GLN A 156 -5.29 27.00 -5.63
CA GLN A 156 -4.86 27.65 -4.38
C GLN A 156 -5.83 28.72 -3.85
N THR A 157 -6.81 29.17 -4.64
CA THR A 157 -7.80 30.20 -4.27
C THR A 157 -9.08 29.64 -3.67
N VAL A 158 -9.28 28.31 -3.69
CA VAL A 158 -10.48 27.69 -3.12
C VAL A 158 -10.49 27.87 -1.61
N PRO A 159 -11.61 28.33 -1.02
CA PRO A 159 -11.74 28.40 0.43
C PRO A 159 -11.55 27.03 1.05
N PHE A 160 -10.77 26.96 2.13
CA PHE A 160 -10.59 25.73 2.88
C PHE A 160 -11.93 25.22 3.40
N ASN A 161 -12.21 23.94 3.14
CA ASN A 161 -13.34 23.22 3.70
C ASN A 161 -12.86 21.89 4.29
N LEU A 162 -13.47 21.47 5.40
CA LEU A 162 -13.18 20.17 5.99
C LEU A 162 -14.00 19.08 5.29
N PRO A 163 -13.38 17.95 4.90
CA PRO A 163 -14.14 16.84 4.36
C PRO A 163 -15.07 16.26 5.43
N LEU A 164 -16.31 16.02 5.05
CA LEU A 164 -17.28 15.29 5.87
C LEU A 164 -16.99 13.80 5.78
N ASN A 165 -17.25 13.08 6.87
CA ASN A 165 -17.25 11.64 6.86
C ASN A 165 -18.37 11.13 5.95
N PHE A 166 -18.11 10.04 5.22
CA PHE A 166 -19.05 9.50 4.25
C PHE A 166 -20.40 9.17 4.90
N GLY A 167 -21.50 9.51 4.22
CA GLY A 167 -22.86 9.27 4.71
C GLY A 167 -23.30 10.18 5.86
N THR A 168 -22.46 11.12 6.32
CA THR A 168 -22.80 12.07 7.39
C THR A 168 -23.05 13.48 6.84
N LYS A 169 -23.82 14.30 7.59
CA LYS A 169 -24.10 15.70 7.24
C LYS A 169 -23.30 16.72 8.04
N SER A 170 -22.73 16.31 9.18
CA SER A 170 -22.12 17.20 10.17
C SER A 170 -20.77 16.70 10.69
N ASP A 171 -20.44 15.43 10.48
CA ASP A 171 -19.30 14.83 11.15
C ASP A 171 -18.09 14.97 10.24
N PHE A 172 -17.10 15.74 10.67
CA PHE A 172 -15.87 15.88 9.90
C PHE A 172 -15.04 14.60 9.95
N LEU A 173 -14.40 14.28 8.83
CA LEU A 173 -13.51 13.14 8.67
C LEU A 173 -12.26 13.30 9.56
N ILE A 174 -11.70 14.51 9.60
CA ILE A 174 -10.50 14.88 10.37
C ILE A 174 -10.68 16.28 10.97
N ARG A 175 -9.99 16.59 12.08
CA ARG A 175 -10.02 17.93 12.67
C ARG A 175 -9.04 18.85 11.93
N GLU A 176 -9.41 20.12 11.78
CA GLU A 176 -8.51 21.10 11.17
C GLU A 176 -7.18 21.24 11.93
N MET A 177 -7.20 21.12 13.25
CA MET A 177 -5.97 21.17 14.06
C MET A 177 -4.99 20.06 13.70
N ASP A 178 -5.48 18.85 13.41
CA ASP A 178 -4.61 17.73 13.03
C ASP A 178 -3.94 18.01 11.67
N LEU A 179 -4.72 18.53 10.70
CA LEU A 179 -4.18 18.93 9.40
C LEU A 179 -3.16 20.06 9.53
N LYS A 180 -3.36 21.02 10.45
CA LYS A 180 -2.37 22.08 10.73
C LYS A 180 -1.07 21.51 11.32
N THR A 181 -1.16 20.55 12.23
CA THR A 181 0.02 19.87 12.78
C THR A 181 0.79 19.13 11.69
N LEU A 182 0.10 18.39 10.82
CA LEU A 182 0.72 17.69 9.69
C LEU A 182 1.41 18.66 8.72
N ASP A 183 0.81 19.82 8.45
CA ASP A 183 1.44 20.88 7.66
C ASP A 183 2.71 21.41 8.34
N MET A 184 2.70 21.63 9.66
CA MET A 184 3.89 22.07 10.41
C MET A 184 5.01 21.03 10.37
N ASP A 185 4.68 19.74 10.53
CA ASP A 185 5.66 18.64 10.49
C ASP A 185 6.28 18.50 9.10
N PHE A 186 5.46 18.64 8.04
CA PHE A 186 5.96 18.69 6.68
C PHE A 186 6.90 19.88 6.46
N GLN A 187 6.52 21.08 6.89
CA GLN A 187 7.36 22.28 6.71
C GLN A 187 8.67 22.19 7.51
N SER A 188 8.63 21.58 8.70
CA SER A 188 9.83 21.28 9.48
C SER A 188 10.79 20.35 8.72
N SER A 189 10.25 19.26 8.16
CA SER A 189 11.01 18.31 7.34
C SER A 189 11.53 18.95 6.05
N TYR A 190 10.73 19.80 5.41
CA TYR A 190 11.11 20.56 4.23
C TYR A 190 12.16 21.65 4.51
N GLY A 191 12.32 22.05 5.77
CA GLY A 191 13.41 22.92 6.21
C GLY A 191 14.79 22.25 6.15
N ASP A 192 14.85 20.91 6.19
CA ASP A 192 16.08 20.15 6.02
C ASP A 192 16.58 20.26 4.56
N SER A 193 17.85 20.65 4.39
CA SER A 193 18.41 20.89 3.06
C SER A 193 18.47 19.63 2.21
N GLN A 194 18.78 18.47 2.81
CA GLN A 194 18.90 17.22 2.07
C GLN A 194 17.53 16.76 1.57
N TYR A 195 16.51 16.82 2.44
CA TYR A 195 15.14 16.52 2.06
C TYR A 195 14.65 17.48 0.97
N ARG A 196 14.83 18.79 1.16
CA ARG A 196 14.41 19.81 0.21
C ARG A 196 15.06 19.65 -1.17
N GLU A 197 16.38 19.46 -1.21
CA GLU A 197 17.12 19.28 -2.46
C GLU A 197 16.69 18.01 -3.20
N THR A 198 16.35 16.95 -2.47
CA THR A 198 15.83 15.71 -3.06
C THR A 198 14.42 15.92 -3.59
N ALA A 199 13.54 16.54 -2.79
CA ALA A 199 12.16 16.81 -3.15
C ALA A 199 12.04 17.70 -4.40
N LEU A 200 12.92 18.70 -4.56
CA LEU A 200 12.96 19.57 -5.73
C LEU A 200 13.45 18.86 -7.01
N LYS A 201 14.09 17.70 -6.90
CA LYS A 201 14.50 16.87 -8.05
C LYS A 201 13.43 15.87 -8.47
N MET A 202 12.35 15.74 -7.70
CA MET A 202 11.27 14.81 -8.03
C MET A 202 10.54 15.27 -9.29
N ILE A 203 10.29 14.31 -10.18
CA ILE A 203 9.63 14.55 -11.45
C ILE A 203 8.13 14.75 -11.21
N ASP A 204 7.56 15.78 -11.82
CA ASP A 204 6.17 16.25 -11.62
C ASP A 204 5.15 15.64 -12.61
N HIS A 205 5.58 14.71 -13.46
CA HIS A 205 4.73 14.03 -14.43
C HIS A 205 4.73 12.53 -14.21
N ASN A 206 3.55 11.94 -14.41
CA ASN A 206 3.33 10.53 -14.16
C ASN A 206 3.52 9.69 -15.43
N TYR A 207 4.77 9.34 -15.74
CA TYR A 207 5.09 8.61 -16.97
C TYR A 207 4.75 7.12 -16.90
N TYR A 208 5.18 6.43 -15.84
CA TYR A 208 5.04 4.98 -15.75
C TYR A 208 3.67 4.52 -15.23
N SER A 209 2.97 5.30 -14.41
CA SER A 209 1.72 4.79 -13.82
C SER A 209 0.65 4.49 -14.86
N PRO A 210 0.37 5.31 -15.90
CA PRO A 210 -0.62 4.96 -16.92
C PRO A 210 -0.31 3.62 -17.61
N ILE A 211 0.97 3.33 -17.86
CA ILE A 211 1.44 2.08 -18.47
C ILE A 211 1.21 0.91 -17.52
N VAL A 212 1.64 1.05 -16.26
CA VAL A 212 1.50 0.03 -15.22
C VAL A 212 0.02 -0.26 -14.93
N PHE A 213 -0.81 0.78 -14.79
CA PHE A 213 -2.25 0.63 -14.53
C PHE A 213 -2.97 0.03 -15.73
N ASN A 214 -2.63 0.40 -16.97
CA ASN A 214 -3.21 -0.24 -18.13
C ASN A 214 -2.86 -1.73 -18.18
N CYS A 215 -1.59 -2.08 -17.99
CA CYS A 215 -1.16 -3.47 -17.94
C CYS A 215 -1.80 -4.25 -16.78
N TYR A 216 -1.94 -3.63 -15.60
CA TYR A 216 -2.65 -4.21 -14.46
C TYR A 216 -4.15 -4.41 -14.78
N ASN A 217 -4.80 -3.46 -15.45
CA ASN A 217 -6.19 -3.66 -15.83
C ASN A 217 -6.36 -4.77 -16.88
N GLU A 218 -5.48 -4.82 -17.86
CA GLU A 218 -5.46 -5.86 -18.89
C GLU A 218 -5.18 -7.24 -18.31
N SER A 219 -4.21 -7.35 -17.40
CA SER A 219 -3.76 -8.64 -16.86
C SER A 219 -4.69 -9.20 -15.76
N PHE A 220 -5.49 -8.35 -15.12
CA PHE A 220 -6.25 -8.73 -13.92
C PHE A 220 -7.77 -8.57 -14.05
N TYR A 221 -8.29 -7.61 -14.84
CA TYR A 221 -9.71 -7.27 -14.88
C TYR A 221 -10.39 -7.46 -16.24
N GLN A 222 -9.65 -7.70 -17.33
CA GLN A 222 -10.26 -8.01 -18.62
C GLN A 222 -10.85 -9.45 -18.63
N PRO A 223 -12.10 -9.65 -19.07
CA PRO A 223 -12.73 -10.97 -19.22
C PRO A 223 -11.86 -11.97 -20.01
N TYR A 224 -11.05 -11.46 -20.94
CA TYR A 224 -10.11 -12.25 -21.74
C TYR A 224 -9.06 -13.01 -20.89
N PHE A 225 -8.64 -12.49 -19.74
CA PHE A 225 -7.70 -13.19 -18.84
C PHE A 225 -8.40 -14.24 -17.96
N VAL A 226 -9.66 -14.01 -17.57
CA VAL A 226 -10.47 -14.97 -16.81
C VAL A 226 -10.94 -16.13 -17.72
N GLU A 227 -11.18 -15.87 -19.01
CA GLU A 227 -11.75 -16.86 -19.94
C GLU A 227 -10.73 -17.51 -20.91
N LYS A 228 -9.61 -16.85 -21.27
CA LYS A 228 -8.78 -17.29 -22.43
C LYS A 228 -7.27 -17.44 -22.21
N LYS A 229 -6.71 -17.13 -21.05
CA LYS A 229 -5.34 -17.54 -20.71
C LYS A 229 -5.38 -18.50 -19.53
N GLY A 230 -4.54 -19.54 -19.56
CA GLY A 230 -4.41 -20.54 -18.51
C GLY A 230 -4.03 -19.90 -17.17
N PHE A 231 -5.01 -19.33 -16.46
CA PHE A 231 -4.86 -18.69 -15.16
C PHE A 231 -4.31 -19.66 -14.10
N ARG A 232 -4.37 -20.97 -14.37
CA ARG A 232 -3.73 -22.00 -13.57
C ARG A 232 -2.20 -22.02 -13.70
N ASP A 233 -1.66 -21.44 -14.76
CA ASP A 233 -0.25 -21.62 -15.16
C ASP A 233 0.59 -20.33 -15.00
N ILE A 234 -0.02 -19.17 -14.68
CA ILE A 234 0.66 -17.88 -14.57
C ILE A 234 0.20 -17.14 -13.32
N CYS A 235 1.14 -16.78 -12.44
CA CYS A 235 0.89 -15.90 -11.30
C CYS A 235 0.67 -14.46 -11.78
N PRO A 236 -0.39 -13.78 -11.31
CA PRO A 236 -0.72 -12.45 -11.81
C PRO A 236 0.25 -11.43 -11.22
N ASN A 237 1.09 -10.81 -12.05
CA ASN A 237 2.15 -9.90 -11.64
C ASN A 237 2.42 -8.83 -12.72
N ALA A 238 2.87 -7.65 -12.28
CA ALA A 238 3.31 -6.57 -13.16
C ALA A 238 4.64 -6.85 -13.86
N ASP A 239 5.34 -7.94 -13.51
CA ASP A 239 6.48 -8.50 -14.26
C ASP A 239 6.11 -9.00 -15.68
N ASN A 240 4.81 -8.99 -16.02
CA ASN A 240 4.33 -9.25 -17.38
C ASN A 240 4.14 -7.96 -18.19
N CYS A 241 4.48 -6.79 -17.64
CA CYS A 241 4.24 -5.50 -18.27
C CYS A 241 5.48 -5.03 -19.02
N GLU A 242 5.35 -4.72 -20.31
CA GLU A 242 6.44 -4.08 -21.04
C GLU A 242 6.58 -2.60 -20.61
N LEU A 243 7.68 -2.30 -19.90
CA LEU A 243 8.00 -0.94 -19.47
C LEU A 243 9.05 -0.32 -20.41
N PRO A 244 8.79 0.88 -20.97
CA PRO A 244 9.75 1.54 -21.84
C PRO A 244 11.00 2.01 -21.07
N GLN A 245 12.15 1.81 -21.69
CA GLN A 245 13.44 2.30 -21.18
C GLN A 245 13.56 3.80 -21.40
N ARG A 246 14.16 4.51 -20.44
CA ARG A 246 14.45 5.94 -20.52
C ARG A 246 15.81 6.25 -19.91
N ASP A 247 16.52 7.16 -20.55
CA ASP A 247 17.83 7.63 -20.06
C ASP A 247 17.69 8.62 -18.89
N ASP A 248 16.58 9.37 -18.86
CA ASP A 248 16.31 10.42 -17.88
C ASP A 248 15.49 9.92 -16.67
N ILE A 249 14.86 8.75 -16.78
CA ILE A 249 14.13 8.10 -15.68
C ILE A 249 14.52 6.62 -15.64
N LYS A 250 15.47 6.27 -14.79
CA LYS A 250 15.88 4.88 -14.60
C LYS A 250 14.97 4.21 -13.58
N CYS A 251 14.53 2.99 -13.87
CA CYS A 251 13.86 2.16 -12.88
C CYS A 251 14.87 1.67 -11.84
N ILE A 252 14.44 1.69 -10.57
CA ILE A 252 15.23 1.18 -9.45
C ILE A 252 14.77 -0.23 -9.14
N HIS A 253 15.71 -1.17 -9.16
CA HIS A 253 15.50 -2.55 -8.75
C HIS A 253 15.94 -2.73 -7.30
N SER A 254 15.06 -3.26 -6.47
CA SER A 254 15.41 -3.80 -5.16
C SER A 254 15.87 -5.25 -5.31
N ASP A 255 17.03 -5.57 -4.75
CA ASP A 255 17.64 -6.90 -4.79
C ASP A 255 18.26 -7.21 -3.42
N ALA A 256 18.73 -8.43 -3.20
CA ALA A 256 19.31 -8.86 -1.94
C ALA A 256 20.27 -10.04 -2.11
N GLU A 257 21.04 -10.33 -1.07
CA GLU A 257 21.80 -11.57 -0.99
C GLU A 257 20.86 -12.70 -0.54
N TYR A 258 20.76 -13.77 -1.34
CA TYR A 258 19.87 -14.89 -1.05
C TYR A 258 20.61 -16.00 -0.32
N VAL A 259 20.00 -16.51 0.75
CA VAL A 259 20.48 -17.62 1.55
C VAL A 259 19.47 -18.76 1.50
N SER A 260 19.95 -19.94 1.12
CA SER A 260 19.17 -21.17 1.17
C SER A 260 19.38 -21.85 2.52
N GLY A 261 18.27 -22.30 3.13
CA GLY A 261 18.33 -23.21 4.26
C GLY A 261 18.88 -24.59 3.86
N PRO A 262 19.09 -25.49 4.84
CA PRO A 262 19.42 -26.88 4.53
C PRO A 262 18.32 -27.53 3.69
N GLU A 263 18.69 -28.48 2.83
CA GLU A 263 17.73 -29.23 2.02
C GLU A 263 16.78 -30.01 2.93
N MET A 264 15.47 -29.80 2.71
CA MET A 264 14.40 -30.38 3.53
C MET A 264 13.26 -30.89 2.64
N PHE A 265 12.61 -31.97 3.07
CA PHE A 265 11.45 -32.56 2.40
C PHE A 265 10.18 -32.28 3.23
N PRO A 266 9.08 -31.80 2.62
CA PRO A 266 8.89 -31.51 1.19
C PRO A 266 9.28 -30.08 0.77
N LEU A 267 9.74 -29.25 1.70
CA LEU A 267 9.97 -27.81 1.47
C LEU A 267 11.36 -27.41 1.94
N THR A 268 12.14 -26.77 1.08
CA THR A 268 13.37 -26.04 1.43
C THR A 268 13.03 -24.55 1.49
N PHE A 269 13.47 -23.85 2.52
CA PHE A 269 13.24 -22.41 2.65
C PHE A 269 14.43 -21.61 2.11
N HIS A 270 14.12 -20.44 1.56
CA HIS A 270 15.08 -19.45 1.10
C HIS A 270 14.71 -18.12 1.75
N TYR A 271 15.70 -17.33 2.13
CA TYR A 271 15.50 -15.99 2.69
C TYR A 271 16.52 -15.02 2.11
N ALA A 272 16.21 -13.73 2.19
CA ALA A 272 17.07 -12.66 1.70
C ALA A 272 17.71 -11.92 2.88
N ILE A 273 18.97 -11.53 2.73
CA ILE A 273 19.71 -10.66 3.65
C ILE A 273 20.35 -9.52 2.85
N ASN A 274 20.74 -8.45 3.53
CA ASN A 274 21.48 -7.33 2.92
C ASN A 274 20.79 -6.76 1.65
N PRO A 275 19.57 -6.20 1.76
CA PRO A 275 18.90 -5.62 0.60
C PRO A 275 19.69 -4.44 0.05
N PHE A 276 19.71 -4.30 -1.28
CA PHE A 276 20.35 -3.21 -2.00
C PHE A 276 19.50 -2.75 -3.18
N TRP A 277 19.82 -1.57 -3.72
CA TRP A 277 19.09 -0.97 -4.84
C TRP A 277 20.05 -0.67 -5.98
N SER A 278 19.64 -0.96 -7.21
CA SER A 278 20.43 -0.69 -8.41
C SER A 278 19.59 -0.12 -9.54
N GLU A 279 20.22 0.71 -10.38
CA GLU A 279 19.61 1.28 -11.59
C GLU A 279 20.18 0.68 -12.89
N ASP A 280 21.17 -0.21 -12.77
CA ASP A 280 21.97 -0.73 -13.90
C ASP A 280 21.16 -1.54 -14.91
N ILE A 281 20.12 -2.22 -14.43
CA ILE A 281 19.22 -3.05 -15.23
C ILE A 281 18.15 -2.19 -15.91
N GLY A 282 18.01 -0.89 -15.60
CA GLY A 282 16.96 -0.05 -16.18
C GLY A 282 15.56 -0.60 -15.90
N CYS A 283 14.58 -0.38 -16.78
CA CYS A 283 13.20 -0.85 -16.62
C CYS A 283 12.96 -2.27 -17.15
N TYR A 284 14.03 -3.04 -17.40
CA TYR A 284 13.91 -4.41 -17.87
C TYR A 284 13.32 -5.29 -16.75
N GLN A 285 12.36 -6.14 -17.12
CA GLN A 285 11.75 -7.15 -16.27
C GLN A 285 12.20 -8.54 -16.70
#